data_AF-A0A1V4X6S6-F1
#
_entry.id   AF-A0A1V4X6S6-F1
#
_cell.length_a   1.000
_cell.length_b   1.000
_cell.length_c   1.000
_cell.angle_alpha   90.00
_cell.angle_beta   90.00
_cell.angle_gamma   90.00
#
_symmetry.space_group_name_H-M   'P 1'
#
loop_
_entity.id
_entity.type
_entity.pdbx_description
1 polymer ?
#
loop_
_entity_poly.entity_id
_entity_poly.type
_entity_poly.pdbx_seq_one_letter_code
_entity_poly.pdbx_strand_id
1 'polypeptide(L)'
;MTKDYRDLYTLLDLKLDNIAEKILLSKVDDGDKVYSNILSHIETIFIQAALKITDNNISKAARLLGMNRNTLSKKLRVPSSHRRL
;
A
#
# COMPACT_ATOMS: atom_id res chain seq x y z
N MET A 1 17.16 -10.98 -16.42
CA MET A 1 15.72 -11.11 -16.09
C MET A 1 15.43 -11.46 -14.62
N THR A 2 16.43 -11.77 -13.76
CA THR A 2 16.21 -12.23 -12.36
C THR A 2 16.61 -11.23 -11.26
N LYS A 3 16.97 -10.00 -11.63
CA LYS A 3 17.46 -8.97 -10.67
C LYS A 3 16.28 -8.21 -10.02
N ASP A 4 15.28 -7.90 -10.84
CA ASP A 4 14.11 -7.06 -10.50
C ASP A 4 13.20 -7.66 -9.40
N TYR A 5 12.94 -8.98 -9.44
CA TYR A 5 12.12 -9.64 -8.41
C TYR A 5 12.81 -9.68 -7.04
N ARG A 6 14.13 -9.86 -7.00
CA ARG A 6 14.90 -9.88 -5.75
C ARG A 6 14.92 -8.52 -5.08
N ASP A 7 15.04 -7.46 -5.87
CA ASP A 7 14.99 -6.09 -5.38
C ASP A 7 13.60 -5.75 -4.81
N LEU A 8 12.53 -6.25 -5.45
CA LEU A 8 11.16 -6.12 -4.94
C LEU A 8 10.94 -6.85 -3.61
N TYR A 9 11.40 -8.11 -3.49
CA TYR A 9 11.29 -8.87 -2.24
C TYR A 9 12.13 -8.25 -1.12
N THR A 10 13.32 -7.74 -1.44
CA THR A 10 14.17 -7.03 -0.48
C THR A 10 13.50 -5.74 0.02
N LEU A 11 12.88 -4.96 -0.88
CA LEU A 11 12.09 -3.78 -0.53
C LEU A 11 10.87 -4.12 0.34
N LEU A 12 10.26 -5.28 0.09
CA LEU A 12 9.12 -5.76 0.87
C LEU A 12 9.56 -6.16 2.28
N ASP A 13 10.64 -6.94 2.42
CA ASP A 13 11.20 -7.36 3.70
C ASP A 13 11.58 -6.14 4.57
N LEU A 14 12.31 -5.18 3.99
CA LEU A 14 12.67 -3.95 4.71
C LEU A 14 11.46 -3.14 5.17
N LYS A 15 10.36 -3.14 4.39
CA LYS A 15 9.12 -2.49 4.80
C LYS A 15 8.42 -3.25 5.91
N LEU A 16 8.42 -4.58 5.87
CA LEU A 16 7.83 -5.43 6.90
C LEU A 16 8.55 -5.27 8.24
N ASP A 17 9.88 -5.20 8.24
CA ASP A 17 10.67 -4.97 9.46
C ASP A 17 10.38 -3.59 10.06
N ASN A 18 10.33 -2.55 9.23
CA ASN A 18 9.99 -1.21 9.72
C ASN A 18 8.56 -1.12 10.26
N ILE A 19 7.65 -1.91 9.69
CA ILE A 19 6.29 -2.05 10.18
C ILE A 19 6.31 -2.73 11.56
N ALA A 20 6.96 -3.89 11.70
CA ALA A 20 7.04 -4.62 12.95
C ALA A 20 7.67 -3.79 14.07
N GLU A 21 8.73 -3.05 13.76
CA GLU A 21 9.37 -2.10 14.68
C GLU A 21 8.38 -1.02 15.15
N LYS A 22 7.59 -0.44 14.25
CA LYS A 22 6.57 0.55 14.60
C LYS A 22 5.45 -0.04 15.47
N ILE A 23 5.07 -1.29 15.27
CA ILE A 23 4.08 -2.01 16.11
C ILE A 23 4.62 -2.21 17.53
N LEU A 24 5.89 -2.62 17.64
CA LEU A 24 6.52 -2.87 18.93
C LEU A 24 6.78 -1.57 19.72
N LEU A 25 7.00 -0.45 19.03
CA LEU A 25 7.25 0.86 19.63
C LEU A 25 5.97 1.65 19.91
N SER A 26 4.85 1.37 19.24
CA SER A 26 3.56 1.96 19.62
C SER A 26 3.13 1.37 20.95
N LYS A 27 3.18 2.19 22.02
CA LYS A 27 2.61 1.83 23.33
C LYS A 27 1.16 1.40 23.10
N VAL A 28 0.87 0.13 23.35
CA VAL A 28 -0.47 -0.46 23.29
C VAL A 28 -1.34 0.29 24.28
N ASP A 29 -2.03 1.32 23.79
CA ASP A 29 -3.14 1.97 24.48
C ASP A 29 -4.41 1.70 23.65
N ASP A 30 -5.49 1.38 24.35
CA ASP A 30 -6.71 0.79 23.81
C ASP A 30 -7.33 1.65 22.69
N GLY A 31 -7.15 1.22 21.43
CA GLY A 31 -7.72 1.88 20.26
C GLY A 31 -6.88 1.82 18.98
N ASP A 32 -5.70 1.21 19.06
CA ASP A 32 -4.70 1.26 18.01
C ASP A 32 -5.11 0.55 16.71
N LYS A 33 -5.49 1.36 15.71
CA LYS A 33 -5.77 0.97 14.32
C LYS A 33 -4.49 0.56 13.56
N VAL A 34 -3.52 -0.04 14.23
CA VAL A 34 -2.20 -0.39 13.72
C VAL A 34 -2.31 -1.24 12.45
N TYR A 35 -3.08 -2.33 12.50
CA TYR A 35 -3.36 -3.17 11.34
C TYR A 35 -3.95 -2.36 10.17
N SER A 36 -4.96 -1.54 10.43
CA SER A 36 -5.62 -0.72 9.42
C SER A 36 -4.69 0.35 8.82
N ASN A 37 -3.79 0.92 9.63
CA ASN A 37 -2.80 1.90 9.20
C ASN A 37 -1.75 1.27 8.29
N ILE A 38 -1.25 0.08 8.68
CA ILE A 38 -0.30 -0.70 7.87
C ILE A 38 -0.95 -1.12 6.56
N LEU A 39 -2.14 -1.70 6.63
CA LEU A 39 -2.90 -2.14 5.45
C LEU A 39 -3.12 -0.96 4.51
N SER A 40 -3.55 0.19 5.02
CA SER A 40 -3.75 1.41 4.22
C SER A 40 -2.46 1.91 3.57
N HIS A 41 -1.33 1.86 4.29
CA HIS A 41 -0.03 2.25 3.75
C HIS A 41 0.41 1.34 2.60
N ILE A 42 0.33 0.02 2.79
CA ILE A 42 0.68 -0.97 1.78
C ILE A 42 -0.24 -0.85 0.56
N GLU A 43 -1.57 -0.81 0.77
CA GLU A 43 -2.55 -0.64 -0.30
C GLU A 43 -2.29 0.60 -1.14
N THR A 44 -1.92 1.73 -0.52
CA THR A 44 -1.62 2.98 -1.23
C THR A 44 -0.44 2.80 -2.19
N ILE A 45 0.63 2.12 -1.76
CA ILE A 45 1.82 1.87 -2.61
C ILE A 45 1.43 1.04 -3.83
N PHE A 46 0.71 -0.06 -3.62
CA PHE A 46 0.28 -0.93 -4.71
C PHE A 46 -0.68 -0.24 -5.68
N ILE A 47 -1.63 0.54 -5.17
CA ILE A 47 -2.58 1.30 -5.99
C ILE A 47 -1.86 2.33 -6.86
N GLN A 48 -0.90 3.08 -6.30
CA GLN A 48 -0.12 4.06 -7.05
C GLN A 48 0.75 3.40 -8.13
N ALA A 49 1.40 2.28 -7.81
CA ALA A 49 2.17 1.51 -8.78
C ALA A 49 1.28 1.01 -9.94
N ALA A 50 0.12 0.43 -9.63
CA ALA A 50 -0.82 -0.05 -10.64
C ALA A 50 -1.37 1.07 -11.52
N LEU A 51 -1.67 2.25 -10.94
CA LEU A 51 -2.08 3.42 -11.72
C LEU A 51 -0.96 3.91 -12.64
N LYS A 52 0.28 3.96 -12.16
CA LYS A 52 1.43 4.34 -12.98
C LYS A 52 1.66 3.38 -14.15
N ILE A 53 1.57 2.06 -13.91
CA ILE A 53 1.72 1.03 -14.95
C ILE A 53 0.61 1.11 -16.00
N THR A 54 -0.56 1.64 -15.63
CA THR A 54 -1.76 1.65 -16.49
C THR A 54 -2.15 3.04 -16.99
N ASP A 55 -1.23 4.00 -16.92
CA ASP A 55 -1.45 5.41 -17.33
C ASP A 55 -2.70 6.02 -16.70
N ASN A 56 -2.85 5.84 -15.39
CA ASN A 56 -4.00 6.28 -14.58
C ASN A 56 -5.36 5.68 -14.99
N ASN A 57 -5.39 4.61 -15.78
CA ASN A 57 -6.63 3.94 -16.14
C ASN A 57 -7.14 3.06 -14.99
N ILE A 58 -8.15 3.54 -14.26
CA ILE A 58 -8.72 2.86 -13.09
C ILE A 58 -9.23 1.45 -13.40
N SER A 59 -9.86 1.23 -14.56
CA SER A 59 -10.38 -0.08 -14.93
C SER A 59 -9.26 -1.09 -15.19
N LYS A 60 -8.16 -0.66 -15.83
CA LYS A 60 -6.98 -1.49 -16.05
C LYS A 60 -6.23 -1.73 -14.74
N ALA A 61 -6.07 -0.71 -13.90
CA ALA A 61 -5.42 -0.82 -12.58
C ALA A 61 -6.18 -1.78 -11.65
N ALA A 62 -7.51 -1.70 -11.62
CA ALA A 62 -8.34 -2.60 -10.82
C ALA A 62 -8.19 -4.06 -11.28
N ARG A 63 -8.17 -4.29 -12.60
CA ARG A 63 -7.92 -5.61 -13.18
C ARG A 63 -6.52 -6.12 -12.85
N LEU A 64 -5.50 -5.26 -12.90
CA LEU A 64 -4.12 -5.59 -12.55
C LEU A 64 -3.98 -5.97 -11.07
N LEU A 65 -4.69 -5.28 -10.18
CA LEU A 65 -4.73 -5.55 -8.74
C LEU A 65 -5.66 -6.71 -8.36
N GLY A 66 -6.36 -7.32 -9.33
CA GLY A 66 -7.32 -8.40 -9.06
C GLY A 66 -8.51 -7.95 -8.20
N MET A 67 -8.86 -6.66 -8.22
CA MET A 67 -9.91 -6.09 -7.38
C MET A 67 -11.05 -5.47 -8.19
N ASN A 68 -12.22 -5.32 -7.55
CA ASN A 68 -13.34 -4.64 -8.17
C ASN A 68 -13.03 -3.15 -8.44
N ARG A 69 -13.36 -2.66 -9.64
CA ARG A 69 -13.16 -1.24 -10.05
C ARG A 69 -13.79 -0.25 -9.07
N ASN A 70 -14.99 -0.55 -8.58
CA ASN A 70 -15.70 0.33 -7.65
C ASN A 70 -15.01 0.36 -6.28
N THR A 71 -14.42 -0.75 -5.85
CA THR A 71 -13.60 -0.80 -4.63
C THR A 71 -12.35 0.06 -4.78
N LEU A 72 -11.63 -0.06 -5.91
CA LEU A 72 -10.49 0.79 -6.20
C LEU A 72 -10.89 2.27 -6.23
N SER A 73 -11.98 2.60 -6.92
CA SER A 73 -12.51 3.96 -6.99
C SER A 73 -12.85 4.54 -5.62
N LYS A 74 -13.39 3.73 -4.69
CA LYS A 74 -13.64 4.15 -3.30
C LYS A 74 -12.33 4.40 -2.56
N LYS A 75 -11.34 3.51 -2.68
CA LYS A 75 -10.02 3.69 -2.04
C LYS A 75 -9.28 4.93 -2.53
N LEU A 76 -9.44 5.31 -3.81
CA LEU A 76 -8.86 6.54 -4.37
C LEU A 76 -9.52 7.83 -3.87
N ARG A 77 -10.79 7.77 -3.42
CA ARG A 77 -11.51 8.94 -2.87
C ARG A 77 -11.13 9.24 -1.43
N VAL A 78 -10.60 8.26 -0.70
CA VAL A 78 -10.11 8.48 0.66
C VAL A 78 -8.77 9.19 0.54
N PRO A 79 -8.64 10.45 1.01
CA PRO A 79 -7.36 11.12 1.01
C PRO A 79 -6.43 10.35 1.94
N SER A 80 -5.43 9.68 1.38
CA SER A 80 -4.28 9.23 2.17
C SER A 80 -3.61 10.48 2.74
N SER A 81 -3.72 10.72 4.06
CA SER A 81 -3.31 11.93 4.79
C SER A 81 -1.81 12.30 4.73
N HIS A 82 -1.06 11.81 3.75
CA HIS A 82 0.39 11.99 3.60
C HIS A 82 0.80 12.66 2.28
N ARG A 83 -0.09 13.42 1.63
CA ARG A 83 0.25 14.21 0.43
C ARG A 83 0.52 15.67 0.79
N ARG A 84 1.47 15.91 1.70
CA ARG A 84 2.16 17.19 1.89
C ARG A 84 3.54 16.91 2.46
N LEU A 85 4.57 17.09 1.64
CA LEU A 85 5.80 17.85 1.87
C LEU A 85 6.56 17.86 0.53
#